data_AF-A0A914K3F9-F1
#
_entry.id   AF-A0A914K3F9-F1
#
_cell.length_a   1.000
_cell.length_b   1.000
_cell.length_c   1.000
_cell.angle_alpha   90.00
_cell.angle_beta   90.00
_cell.angle_gamma   90.00
#
_symmetry.space_group_name_H-M   'P 1'
#
loop_
_entity.id
_entity.type
_entity.pdbx_description
1 polymer ?
#
loop_
_entity_poly.entity_id
_entity_poly.type
_entity_poly.pdbx_seq_one_letter_code
_entity_poly.pdbx_strand_id
1 'polypeptide(L)' 'MGHEGIFVRNISSGSIAEKDGRLKVGDRIWEIDGQNVSEESTNAIVEKLKSNKGTLVEIVVKRLIE' A
#
# COMPACT_ATOMS: atom_id res chain seq x y z
N MET A 1 -4.42 -17.43 -13.89
CA MET A 1 -4.03 -16.09 -14.36
C MET A 1 -3.88 -15.25 -13.10
N GLY A 2 -2.70 -15.29 -12.49
CA GLY A 2 -2.49 -14.95 -11.09
C GLY A 2 -1.95 -13.53 -10.89
N HIS A 3 -2.70 -12.73 -10.14
CA HIS A 3 -2.28 -11.61 -9.30
C HIS A 3 -1.45 -10.48 -9.93
N GLU A 4 -2.07 -9.64 -10.76
CA GLU A 4 -1.46 -8.37 -11.15
C GLU A 4 -1.76 -7.27 -10.11
N GLY A 5 -0.99 -7.24 -9.03
CA GLY A 5 -0.88 -6.08 -8.14
C GLY A 5 -1.25 -6.31 -6.68
N ILE A 6 -0.84 -5.36 -5.83
CA ILE A 6 -1.12 -5.35 -4.38
C ILE A 6 -2.34 -4.50 -4.08
N PHE A 7 -3.25 -5.10 -3.32
CA PHE A 7 -4.49 -4.48 -2.90
C PHE A 7 -4.57 -4.43 -1.37
N VAL A 8 -5.10 -3.33 -0.85
CA VAL A 8 -5.41 -3.18 0.57
C VAL A 8 -6.58 -4.11 0.90
N ARG A 9 -6.30 -5.20 1.63
CA ARG A 9 -7.32 -6.17 2.05
C ARG A 9 -7.98 -5.80 3.37
N ASN A 10 -7.22 -5.19 4.28
CA ASN A 10 -7.65 -4.82 5.61
C ASN A 10 -6.80 -3.64 6.11
N ILE A 11 -7.39 -2.81 6.97
CA ILE A 11 -6.69 -1.75 7.68
C ILE A 11 -6.83 -2.06 9.17
N SER A 12 -5.71 -2.28 9.85
CA SER A 12 -5.70 -2.65 11.26
C SER A 12 -6.16 -1.50 12.14
N SER A 13 -6.97 -1.81 13.16
CA SER A 13 -7.42 -0.78 14.11
C SER A 13 -6.28 -0.22 14.95
N GLY A 14 -6.29 1.09 15.18
CA GLY A 14 -5.25 1.85 15.86
C GLY A 14 -4.02 2.15 15.01
N SER A 15 -3.95 1.65 13.77
CA SER A 15 -2.81 1.89 12.86
C SER A 15 -2.76 3.34 12.38
N ILE A 16 -1.59 3.74 11.87
CA ILE A 16 -1.41 5.08 11.26
C ILE A 16 -2.33 5.24 10.05
N ALA A 17 -2.51 4.19 9.25
CA ALA A 17 -3.39 4.20 8.08
C ALA A 17 -4.87 4.39 8.46
N GLU A 18 -5.34 3.75 9.54
CA GLU A 18 -6.72 3.97 10.04
C GLU A 18 -6.90 5.41 10.54
N LYS A 19 -5.95 5.92 11.33
CA LYS A 19 -5.99 7.28 11.88
C LYS A 19 -5.94 8.36 10.81
N ASP A 20 -5.19 8.12 9.73
CA ASP A 20 -5.12 9.00 8.57
C ASP A 20 -6.43 8.97 7.76
N GLY A 21 -7.08 7.81 7.68
CA GLY A 21 -8.44 7.64 7.12
C GLY A 21 -8.56 7.80 5.60
N ARG A 22 -7.48 8.16 4.89
CA ARG A 22 -7.52 8.31 3.43
C ARG A 22 -7.43 6.98 2.70
N LEU A 23 -6.65 6.02 3.23
CA LEU A 23 -6.49 4.68 2.67
C LEU A 23 -7.76 3.85 2.89
N LYS A 24 -8.18 3.07 1.89
CA LYS A 24 -9.38 2.24 1.96
C LYS A 24 -9.11 0.80 1.50
N VAL A 25 -9.90 -0.12 2.04
CA VAL A 25 -9.95 -1.50 1.51
C VAL A 25 -10.38 -1.45 0.05
N GLY A 26 -9.68 -2.21 -0.80
CA GLY A 26 -9.85 -2.22 -2.25
C GLY A 26 -8.89 -1.30 -3.00
N ASP A 27 -8.17 -0.40 -2.33
CA ASP A 27 -7.15 0.42 -2.99
C ASP A 27 -6.02 -0.45 -3.53
N ARG A 28 -5.61 -0.20 -4.79
CA ARG A 28 -4.42 -0.82 -5.39
C ARG A 28 -3.21 0.07 -5.17
N ILE A 29 -2.14 -0.46 -4.60
CA ILE A 29 -0.87 0.26 -4.42
C ILE A 29 -0.14 0.33 -5.76
N TRP A 30 0.27 1.55 -6.13
CA TRP A 30 0.99 1.84 -7.37
C TRP A 30 2.44 2.27 -7.09
N GLU A 31 2.64 3.13 -6.09
CA GLU A 31 3.97 3.63 -5.68
C GLU A 31 4.11 3.67 -4.16
N ILE A 32 5.35 3.51 -3.67
CA ILE A 32 5.75 3.66 -2.27
C ILE A 32 7.02 4.50 -2.23
N ASP A 33 7.01 5.58 -1.46
CA ASP A 33 8.13 6.52 -1.29
C ASP A 33 8.73 6.96 -2.65
N GLY A 34 7.85 7.24 -3.62
CA GLY A 34 8.21 7.65 -4.97
C GLY A 34 8.72 6.54 -5.90
N GLN A 35 8.68 5.27 -5.49
CA GLN A 35 9.10 4.13 -6.31
C GLN A 35 7.88 3.38 -6.82
N ASN A 36 7.84 3.10 -8.13
CA ASN A 36 6.80 2.26 -8.71
C ASN A 36 6.95 0.81 -8.22
N VAL A 37 5.84 0.28 -7.70
CA VAL A 37 5.78 -1.08 -7.15
C VAL A 37 4.72 -1.94 -7.84
N SER A 38 4.18 -1.47 -8.96
CA SER A 38 3.02 -2.11 -9.62
C SER A 38 3.30 -3.52 -10.17
N GLU A 39 4.56 -3.82 -10.44
CA GLU A 39 5.07 -5.11 -10.93
C GLU A 39 5.90 -5.85 -9.87
N GLU A 40 6.06 -5.29 -8.67
CA GLU A 40 6.82 -5.92 -7.60
C GLU A 40 5.99 -6.99 -6.88
N SER A 41 6.70 -8.01 -6.37
CA SER A 41 6.06 -9.05 -5.56
C SER A 41 5.63 -8.52 -4.19
N THR A 42 4.61 -9.16 -3.60
CA THR A 42 4.15 -8.86 -2.23
C THR A 42 5.27 -8.85 -1.21
N ASN A 43 6.21 -9.79 -1.30
CA ASN A 43 7.31 -9.87 -0.35
C ASN A 43 8.23 -8.66 -0.45
N ALA A 44 8.61 -8.27 -1.67
CA ALA A 44 9.49 -7.12 -1.91
C ALA A 44 8.87 -5.81 -1.36
N ILE A 45 7.57 -5.61 -1.59
CA ILE A 45 6.84 -4.44 -1.08
C ILE A 45 6.77 -4.44 0.45
N VAL A 46 6.48 -5.59 1.06
CA VAL A 46 6.49 -5.73 2.51
C VAL A 46 7.87 -5.44 3.09
N GLU A 47 8.94 -5.89 2.45
CA GLU A 47 10.31 -5.60 2.87
C GLU A 47 10.64 -4.10 2.74
N LYS A 48 10.22 -3.42 1.67
CA LYS A 48 10.36 -1.96 1.55
C LYS A 48 9.64 -1.22 2.68
N LEU A 49 8.37 -1.57 2.94
CA LEU A 49 7.58 -0.95 4.01
C LEU A 49 8.19 -1.20 5.40
N LYS A 50 8.73 -2.40 5.66
CA LYS A 50 9.40 -2.73 6.93
C LYS A 50 10.79 -2.10 7.06
N SER A 51 11.48 -1.89 5.94
CA SER A 51 12.81 -1.28 5.92
C SER A 51 12.75 0.25 6.10
N ASN A 52 11.58 0.86 5.88
CA ASN A 52 11.36 2.26 6.19
C ASN A 52 11.43 2.44 7.72
N LYS A 53 12.53 3.06 8.18
CA LYS A 53 12.78 3.41 9.59
C LYS A 53 12.15 4.74 10.00
N GLY A 54 11.51 5.43 9.06
CA GLY A 54 10.81 6.68 9.27
C GLY A 54 9.42 6.48 9.87
N THR A 55 8.81 7.57 10.32
CA THR A 55 7.43 7.61 10.82
C THR A 55 6.40 7.91 9.73
N LEU A 56 6.86 8.16 8.50
CA LEU A 56 6.04 8.54 7.36
C LEU A 56 6.36 7.63 6.17
N VAL A 57 5.30 7.15 5.52
CA VAL A 57 5.36 6.44 4.25
C VAL A 57 4.43 7.18 3.29
N GLU A 58 4.95 7.56 2.12
CA GLU A 58 4.13 8.11 1.06
C GLU A 58 3.72 7.00 0.10
N ILE A 59 2.43 6.91 -0.21
CA ILE A 59 1.92 5.91 -1.16
C ILE A 59 1.00 6.56 -2.19
N VAL A 60 1.11 6.11 -3.44
CA VAL A 60 0.16 6.44 -4.50
C VAL A 60 -0.71 5.21 -4.74
N VAL A 61 -2.01 5.41 -4.68
CA VAL A 61 -3.00 4.34 -4.86
C VAL A 61 -3.94 4.63 -6.02
N LYS A 62 -4.39 3.56 -6.68
CA LYS A 62 -5.50 3.60 -7.63
C LYS A 62 -6.75 3.07 -6.92
N ARG A 63 -7.80 3.90 -6.89
CA ARG A 63 -9.11 3.55 -6.34
C ARG A 63 -10.11 3.46 -7.49
N LEU A 64 -10.75 2.30 -7.64
CA LEU A 64 -11.93 2.17 -8.48
C LEU A 64 -13.10 2.81 -7.73
N ILE A 65 -13.72 3.81 -8.35
CA ILE A 65 -14.94 4.43 -7.84
C ILE A 65 -16.07 3.83 -8.69
N GLU A 66 -16.95 3.07 -8.05
CA GLU A 66 -18.22 2.62 -8.65
C GLU A 66 -19.22 3.79 -8.72
#